data_AF-A0A7X9IZQ5-F1
#
_entry.id   AF-A0A7X9IZQ5-F1
#
_cell.length_a   1.000
_cell.length_b   1.000
_cell.length_c   1.000
_cell.angle_alpha   90.00
_cell.angle_beta   90.00
_cell.angle_gamma   90.00
#
_symmetry.space_group_name_H-M   'P 1'
#
loop_
_entity.id
_entity.type
_entity.pdbx_description
1 polymer ?
#
loop_
_entity_poly.entity_id
_entity_poly.type
_entity_poly.pdbx_seq_one_letter_code
_entity_poly.pdbx_strand_id
1 'polypeptide(L)'
;MFPGFALDDFDSYVPERATSNMFNRQRLAVKEKLLEITHAAAEAVQAACPGLEPAASDHAPTLRNGKRVESQWSFFWRGPEQRASVAEVIEGSRGVSDLLADPPPWWRHAVLAATVTPDGFAVALRISAQALVDAANLRALLADPPARDRLLEALRALPESFAFALPGGPPVAAPTVTPATLEAFLAAFPEGGTAWFDVGRTWPKPEAAAAGSGLLRRAVEDFERLAPLYLAAAWTPDNDHVGFDRLLDRVRLERAHEEEEHDDAQRAFFERRAESQAAARERLERMFADRGPGITRGATREIPSATLPAWAPAGRRRREEAGERSAPA
;
A
#
# COMPACT_ATOMS: atom_id res chain seq x y z
N MET A 1 11.58 -17.14 -24.02
CA MET A 1 12.96 -16.68 -24.33
C MET A 1 12.84 -15.19 -24.50
N PHE A 2 13.45 -14.43 -23.60
CA PHE A 2 13.30 -12.99 -23.52
C PHE A 2 13.90 -12.29 -24.75
N PRO A 3 13.09 -11.62 -25.60
CA PRO A 3 13.59 -11.02 -26.83
C PRO A 3 14.18 -9.61 -26.62
N GLY A 4 13.98 -9.00 -25.45
CA GLY A 4 14.19 -7.57 -25.23
C GLY A 4 12.92 -6.75 -25.34
N PHE A 5 13.04 -5.46 -25.01
CA PHE A 5 11.98 -4.47 -25.21
C PHE A 5 12.13 -3.82 -26.59
N ALA A 6 11.01 -3.65 -27.30
CA ALA A 6 10.96 -2.85 -28.52
C ALA A 6 10.73 -1.37 -28.16
N LEU A 7 11.02 -0.43 -29.06
CA LEU A 7 10.76 1.00 -28.81
C LEU A 7 9.28 1.26 -28.49
N ASP A 8 8.38 0.57 -29.18
CA ASP A 8 6.94 0.71 -28.97
C ASP A 8 6.50 0.26 -27.56
N ASP A 9 7.24 -0.66 -26.92
CA ASP A 9 6.92 -1.13 -25.56
C ASP A 9 6.94 0.04 -24.57
N PHE A 10 7.92 0.94 -24.69
CA PHE A 10 8.02 2.16 -23.87
C PHE A 10 6.91 3.17 -24.24
N ASP A 11 6.58 3.27 -25.53
CA ASP A 11 5.52 4.17 -26.01
C ASP A 11 4.12 3.78 -25.54
N SER A 12 3.94 2.62 -24.91
CA SER A 12 2.68 2.24 -24.26
C SER A 12 2.37 3.05 -23.00
N TYR A 13 3.36 3.76 -22.47
CA TYR A 13 3.30 4.41 -21.16
C TYR A 13 3.29 5.94 -21.23
N VAL A 14 3.37 6.53 -22.43
CA VAL A 14 3.29 8.00 -22.58
C VAL A 14 1.95 8.54 -22.02
N PRO A 15 1.92 9.77 -21.49
CA PRO A 15 0.75 10.31 -20.79
C PRO A 15 -0.56 10.25 -21.57
N GLU A 16 -0.52 10.43 -22.89
CA GLU A 16 -1.67 10.41 -23.80
C GLU A 16 -2.31 9.02 -23.91
N ARG A 17 -1.53 7.97 -23.62
CA ARG A 17 -1.96 6.58 -23.75
C ARG A 17 -2.31 5.95 -22.41
N ALA A 18 -1.89 6.53 -21.28
CA ALA A 18 -1.99 5.96 -19.94
C ALA A 18 -3.40 5.46 -19.56
N THR A 19 -4.47 6.14 -20.00
CA THR A 19 -5.87 5.79 -19.71
C THR A 19 -6.51 4.88 -20.76
N SER A 20 -5.88 4.67 -21.92
CA SER A 20 -6.49 3.99 -23.06
C SER A 20 -6.34 2.46 -22.98
N ASN A 21 -7.46 1.77 -23.15
CA ASN A 21 -7.51 0.31 -23.21
C ASN A 21 -6.94 -0.28 -24.51
N MET A 22 -6.74 0.53 -25.56
CA MET A 22 -6.18 0.07 -26.83
C MET A 22 -4.77 -0.51 -26.68
N PHE A 23 -4.03 -0.05 -25.67
CA PHE A 23 -2.66 -0.48 -25.40
C PHE A 23 -2.58 -1.66 -24.42
N ASN A 24 -3.70 -2.19 -23.94
CA ASN A 24 -3.70 -3.27 -22.93
C ASN A 24 -2.99 -4.53 -23.42
N ARG A 25 -3.18 -4.92 -24.68
CA ARG A 25 -2.48 -6.08 -25.26
C ARG A 25 -0.97 -5.88 -25.26
N GLN A 26 -0.52 -4.68 -25.60
CA GLN A 26 0.90 -4.36 -25.63
C GLN A 26 1.50 -4.32 -24.22
N ARG A 27 0.81 -3.68 -23.27
CA ARG A 27 1.22 -3.66 -21.85
C ARG A 27 1.24 -5.06 -21.23
N LEU A 28 0.33 -5.95 -21.65
CA LEU A 28 0.35 -7.35 -21.23
C LEU A 28 1.64 -8.05 -21.71
N ALA A 29 2.02 -7.86 -22.99
CA ALA A 29 3.29 -8.38 -23.50
C ALA A 29 4.50 -7.80 -22.74
N VAL A 30 4.49 -6.52 -22.38
CA VAL A 30 5.55 -5.92 -21.54
C VAL A 30 5.56 -6.53 -20.14
N LYS A 31 4.38 -6.75 -19.54
CA LYS A 31 4.25 -7.43 -18.23
C LYS A 31 4.84 -8.85 -18.27
N GLU A 32 4.58 -9.62 -19.33
CA GLU A 32 5.14 -10.96 -19.51
C GLU A 32 6.67 -10.93 -19.62
N LYS A 33 7.22 -10.00 -20.42
CA LYS A 33 8.67 -9.77 -20.53
C LYS A 33 9.31 -9.40 -19.19
N LEU A 34 8.64 -8.53 -18.42
CA LEU A 34 9.07 -8.14 -17.08
C LEU A 34 9.03 -9.33 -16.09
N LEU A 35 7.99 -10.16 -16.14
CA LEU A 35 7.91 -11.38 -15.35
C LEU A 35 8.99 -12.41 -15.74
N GLU A 36 9.39 -12.51 -17.02
CA GLU A 36 10.54 -13.33 -17.41
C GLU A 36 11.84 -12.87 -16.71
N ILE A 37 12.02 -11.56 -16.52
CA ILE A 37 13.17 -11.00 -15.80
C ILE A 37 13.13 -11.40 -14.32
N THR A 38 12.03 -11.17 -13.62
CA THR A 38 11.96 -11.53 -12.18
C THR A 38 11.98 -13.02 -11.96
N HIS A 39 11.40 -13.84 -12.84
CA HIS A 39 11.53 -15.29 -12.73
C HIS A 39 12.97 -15.75 -12.94
N ALA A 40 13.71 -15.16 -13.88
CA ALA A 40 15.12 -15.48 -14.08
C ALA A 40 16.02 -15.08 -12.90
N ALA A 41 15.67 -14.00 -12.19
CA ALA A 41 16.40 -13.54 -11.01
C ALA A 41 15.95 -14.23 -9.70
N ALA A 42 14.87 -15.02 -9.72
CA ALA A 42 14.20 -15.48 -8.51
C ALA A 42 15.10 -16.32 -7.61
N GLU A 43 15.86 -17.27 -8.17
CA GLU A 43 16.75 -18.13 -7.39
C GLU A 43 17.82 -17.31 -6.65
N ALA A 44 18.48 -16.40 -7.36
CA ALA A 44 19.54 -15.58 -6.77
C ALA A 44 19.00 -14.59 -5.73
N VAL A 45 17.85 -13.97 -6.00
CA VAL A 45 17.19 -13.07 -5.04
C VAL A 45 16.70 -13.83 -3.81
N GLN A 46 16.13 -15.02 -3.97
CA GLN A 46 15.67 -15.84 -2.83
C GLN A 46 16.81 -16.39 -1.98
N ALA A 47 17.96 -16.70 -2.61
CA ALA A 47 19.16 -17.11 -1.88
C ALA A 47 19.69 -15.99 -0.97
N ALA A 48 19.62 -14.73 -1.41
CA ALA A 48 20.04 -13.58 -0.63
C ALA A 48 18.95 -13.09 0.34
N CYS A 49 17.70 -13.02 -0.11
CA CYS A 49 16.56 -12.47 0.61
C CYS A 49 15.43 -13.53 0.72
N PRO A 50 15.54 -14.49 1.66
CA PRO A 50 14.52 -15.50 1.86
C PRO A 50 13.15 -14.86 2.18
N GLY A 51 12.11 -15.37 1.53
CA GLY A 51 10.74 -14.88 1.71
C GLY A 51 10.31 -13.77 0.76
N LEU A 52 11.18 -13.30 -0.14
CA LEU A 52 10.74 -12.46 -1.26
C LEU A 52 10.16 -13.30 -2.40
N GLU A 53 9.05 -12.84 -2.94
CA GLU A 53 8.33 -13.48 -4.04
C GLU A 53 8.18 -12.53 -5.24
N PRO A 54 8.22 -13.06 -6.48
CA PRO A 54 7.97 -12.25 -7.67
C PRO A 54 6.47 -11.91 -7.79
N ALA A 55 6.20 -10.66 -8.18
CA ALA A 55 4.89 -10.16 -8.52
C ALA A 55 5.01 -9.10 -9.63
N ALA A 56 3.87 -8.61 -10.11
CA ALA A 56 3.84 -7.57 -11.14
C ALA A 56 2.60 -6.69 -11.01
N SER A 57 2.73 -5.42 -11.42
CA SER A 57 1.63 -4.46 -11.40
C SER A 57 0.53 -4.80 -12.39
N ASP A 58 -0.61 -4.11 -12.28
CA ASP A 58 -1.69 -4.18 -13.27
C ASP A 58 -1.21 -3.61 -14.61
N HIS A 59 -1.61 -4.24 -15.72
CA HIS A 59 -1.26 -3.81 -17.07
C HIS A 59 -2.38 -3.00 -17.74
N ALA A 60 -3.60 -3.09 -17.20
CA ALA A 60 -4.76 -2.37 -17.67
C ALA A 60 -5.08 -1.20 -16.73
N PRO A 61 -5.70 -0.12 -17.24
CA PRO A 61 -6.32 0.91 -16.41
C PRO A 61 -7.42 0.30 -15.51
N THR A 62 -7.18 0.21 -14.21
CA THR A 62 -8.11 -0.32 -13.19
C THR A 62 -8.38 0.73 -12.12
N LEU A 63 -9.38 0.53 -11.27
CA LEU A 63 -9.59 1.44 -10.12
C LEU A 63 -8.36 1.51 -9.19
N ARG A 64 -7.62 0.40 -9.07
CA ARG A 64 -6.44 0.27 -8.20
C ARG A 64 -5.24 1.11 -8.64
N ASN A 65 -5.16 1.48 -9.92
CA ASN A 65 -4.10 2.34 -10.45
C ASN A 65 -4.65 3.70 -10.92
N GLY A 66 -5.78 4.14 -10.36
CA GLY A 66 -6.39 5.43 -10.71
C GLY A 66 -6.89 5.48 -12.16
N LYS A 67 -7.16 4.33 -12.79
CA LYS A 67 -7.52 4.16 -14.19
C LYS A 67 -6.43 4.67 -15.14
N ARG A 68 -5.16 4.46 -14.79
CA ARG A 68 -4.00 4.92 -15.56
C ARG A 68 -2.85 3.92 -15.45
N VAL A 69 -2.08 3.77 -16.52
CA VAL A 69 -0.84 2.98 -16.53
C VAL A 69 0.29 3.83 -17.12
N GLU A 70 1.07 4.43 -16.24
CA GLU A 70 2.19 5.33 -16.58
C GLU A 70 3.54 4.61 -16.52
N SER A 71 3.57 3.42 -15.94
CA SER A 71 4.71 2.52 -15.91
C SER A 71 4.25 1.09 -15.63
N GLN A 72 5.07 0.11 -15.99
CA GLN A 72 4.84 -1.29 -15.67
C GLN A 72 5.98 -1.83 -14.82
N TRP A 73 5.62 -2.59 -13.81
CA TRP A 73 6.55 -3.10 -12.81
C TRP A 73 6.44 -4.61 -12.73
N SER A 74 7.58 -5.28 -12.64
CA SER A 74 7.72 -6.59 -12.01
C SER A 74 8.67 -6.44 -10.85
N PHE A 75 8.37 -7.05 -9.72
CA PHE A 75 9.12 -6.79 -8.50
C PHE A 75 9.14 -8.00 -7.58
N PHE A 76 10.13 -8.02 -6.70
CA PHE A 76 10.17 -8.87 -5.52
C PHE A 76 9.70 -8.08 -4.31
N TRP A 77 8.84 -8.70 -3.53
CA TRP A 77 8.31 -8.14 -2.29
C TRP A 77 8.08 -9.27 -1.28
N ARG A 78 7.83 -8.92 -0.01
CA ARG A 78 7.55 -9.88 1.06
C ARG A 78 6.49 -10.89 0.63
N GLY A 79 6.70 -12.16 0.95
CA GLY A 79 5.73 -13.24 0.76
C GLY A 79 4.51 -13.10 1.69
N PRO A 80 3.47 -13.94 1.53
CA PRO A 80 2.19 -13.80 2.23
C PRO A 80 2.33 -13.75 3.75
N GLU A 81 3.17 -14.59 4.33
CA GLU A 81 3.37 -14.67 5.78
C GLU A 81 4.01 -13.39 6.34
N GLN A 82 5.09 -12.93 5.70
CA GLN A 82 5.77 -11.69 6.08
C GLN A 82 4.90 -10.45 5.81
N ARG A 83 4.02 -10.47 4.80
CA ARG A 83 3.03 -9.39 4.60
C ARG A 83 1.98 -9.41 5.69
N ALA A 84 1.50 -10.59 6.09
CA ALA A 84 0.53 -10.73 7.17
C ALA A 84 1.09 -10.23 8.51
N SER A 85 2.38 -10.46 8.79
CA SER A 85 3.00 -10.01 10.04
C SER A 85 3.07 -8.49 10.17
N VAL A 86 3.20 -7.75 9.06
CA VAL A 86 3.23 -6.28 9.06
C VAL A 86 1.87 -5.62 8.77
N ALA A 87 0.88 -6.40 8.33
CA ALA A 87 -0.41 -5.89 7.87
C ALA A 87 -1.17 -5.15 8.98
N GLU A 88 -1.11 -5.62 10.22
CA GLU A 88 -1.82 -5.00 11.34
C GLU A 88 -1.31 -3.58 11.61
N VAL A 89 0.00 -3.38 11.62
CA VAL A 89 0.61 -2.05 11.75
C VAL A 89 0.25 -1.19 10.55
N ILE A 90 0.42 -1.72 9.33
CA ILE A 90 0.13 -0.96 8.11
C ILE A 90 -1.32 -0.49 8.08
N GLU A 91 -2.29 -1.36 8.32
CA GLU A 91 -3.72 -0.99 8.27
C GLU A 91 -4.18 -0.21 9.51
N GLY A 92 -3.55 -0.43 10.67
CA GLY A 92 -3.85 0.32 11.88
C GLY A 92 -3.35 1.75 11.87
N SER A 93 -2.28 2.04 11.12
CA SER A 93 -1.72 3.39 10.99
C SER A 93 -2.29 4.20 9.81
N ARG A 94 -3.32 3.71 9.10
CA ARG A 94 -3.91 4.43 7.95
C ARG A 94 -4.85 5.52 8.42
N GLY A 95 -4.61 6.74 7.94
CA GLY A 95 -5.57 7.82 8.07
C GLY A 95 -6.72 7.71 7.06
N VAL A 96 -7.79 8.47 7.29
CA VAL A 96 -8.94 8.57 6.37
C VAL A 96 -8.52 8.99 4.95
N SER A 97 -7.50 9.86 4.84
CA SER A 97 -6.96 10.30 3.54
C SER A 97 -6.29 9.15 2.77
N ASP A 98 -5.62 8.23 3.45
CA ASP A 98 -4.94 7.09 2.82
C ASP A 98 -5.93 6.03 2.32
N LEU A 99 -7.11 5.97 2.94
CA LEU A 99 -8.23 5.16 2.46
C LEU A 99 -8.84 5.71 1.16
N LEU A 100 -8.79 7.04 0.96
CA LEU A 100 -9.33 7.69 -0.23
C LEU A 100 -8.38 7.62 -1.43
N ALA A 101 -7.07 7.75 -1.22
CA ALA A 101 -6.07 7.66 -2.28
C ALA A 101 -5.84 6.21 -2.75
N ASP A 102 -5.98 5.24 -1.84
CA ASP A 102 -5.78 3.79 -2.02
C ASP A 102 -4.68 3.41 -3.02
N PRO A 103 -3.40 3.74 -2.71
CA PRO A 103 -2.28 3.37 -3.56
C PRO A 103 -2.18 1.85 -3.71
N PRO A 104 -1.57 1.34 -4.80
CA PRO A 104 -1.38 -0.09 -5.01
C PRO A 104 -0.73 -0.76 -3.79
N PRO A 105 -1.15 -1.98 -3.39
CA PRO A 105 -0.69 -2.61 -2.15
C PRO A 105 0.83 -2.71 -2.00
N TRP A 106 1.55 -2.92 -3.10
CA TRP A 106 3.01 -3.03 -3.11
C TRP A 106 3.73 -1.71 -2.79
N TRP A 107 3.07 -0.55 -2.85
CA TRP A 107 3.63 0.73 -2.39
C TRP A 107 3.84 0.77 -0.88
N ARG A 108 3.17 -0.13 -0.15
CA ARG A 108 3.25 -0.22 1.32
C ARG A 108 4.43 -1.07 1.80
N HIS A 109 5.30 -1.48 0.87
CA HIS A 109 6.43 -2.35 1.15
C HIS A 109 7.68 -1.89 0.41
N ALA A 110 8.85 -2.18 0.97
CA ALA A 110 10.10 -2.19 0.23
C ALA A 110 10.05 -3.25 -0.88
N VAL A 111 10.51 -2.90 -2.08
CA VAL A 111 10.54 -3.78 -3.25
C VAL A 111 11.86 -3.71 -4.00
N LEU A 112 12.29 -4.83 -4.57
CA LEU A 112 13.27 -4.86 -5.65
C LEU A 112 12.49 -4.91 -6.97
N ALA A 113 12.56 -3.87 -7.79
CA ALA A 113 11.70 -3.72 -8.96
C ALA A 113 12.48 -3.58 -10.26
N ALA A 114 11.97 -4.22 -11.31
CA ALA A 114 12.26 -3.92 -12.70
C ALA A 114 11.07 -3.13 -13.27
N THR A 115 11.33 -1.97 -13.85
CA THR A 115 10.30 -1.02 -14.25
C THR A 115 10.53 -0.55 -15.68
N VAL A 116 9.46 -0.53 -16.48
CA VAL A 116 9.42 0.14 -17.79
C VAL A 116 8.61 1.42 -17.65
N THR A 117 9.20 2.53 -18.09
CA THR A 117 8.59 3.87 -18.19
C THR A 117 8.66 4.34 -19.64
N PRO A 118 8.09 5.51 -19.99
CA PRO A 118 8.29 6.10 -21.33
C PRO A 118 9.77 6.35 -21.65
N ASP A 119 10.55 6.69 -20.63
CA ASP A 119 11.94 7.15 -20.78
C ASP A 119 12.95 6.01 -20.82
N GLY A 120 12.58 4.82 -20.35
CA GLY A 120 13.48 3.69 -20.35
C GLY A 120 13.09 2.53 -19.45
N PHE A 121 14.10 1.74 -19.12
CA PHE A 121 14.00 0.58 -18.24
C PHE A 121 14.87 0.83 -17.01
N ALA A 122 14.47 0.34 -15.84
CA ALA A 122 15.26 0.44 -14.62
C ALA A 122 15.15 -0.83 -13.78
N VAL A 123 16.21 -1.14 -13.03
CA VAL A 123 16.24 -2.15 -11.97
C VAL A 123 16.71 -1.46 -10.69
N ALA A 124 15.88 -1.48 -9.65
CA ALA A 124 16.09 -0.65 -8.46
C ALA A 124 15.52 -1.27 -7.17
N LEU A 125 16.15 -0.97 -6.04
CA LEU A 125 15.55 -1.04 -4.72
C LEU A 125 14.70 0.21 -4.51
N ARG A 126 13.43 0.03 -4.11
CA ARG A 126 12.47 1.11 -3.91
C ARG A 126 11.76 0.97 -2.57
N ILE A 127 11.77 2.03 -1.78
CA ILE A 127 11.00 2.15 -0.53
C ILE A 127 10.20 3.45 -0.60
N SER A 128 8.88 3.33 -0.70
CA SER A 128 7.98 4.49 -0.64
C SER A 128 7.96 5.07 0.76
N ALA A 129 7.80 6.38 0.90
CA ALA A 129 7.47 7.00 2.18
C ALA A 129 6.13 6.50 2.76
N GLN A 130 5.27 5.88 1.94
CA GLN A 130 4.02 5.22 2.34
C GLN A 130 4.21 3.77 2.80
N ALA A 131 5.40 3.19 2.63
CA ALA A 131 5.73 1.88 3.17
C ALA A 131 6.03 2.02 4.67
N LEU A 132 5.00 2.32 5.49
CA LEU A 132 5.14 2.83 6.85
C LEU A 132 6.19 2.11 7.69
N VAL A 133 6.16 0.77 7.73
CA VAL A 133 7.12 -0.04 8.48
C VAL A 133 8.55 0.10 7.92
N ASP A 134 8.71 -0.05 6.61
CA ASP A 134 10.02 0.07 5.94
C ASP A 134 10.59 1.48 6.00
N ALA A 135 9.74 2.49 5.81
CA ALA A 135 10.12 3.89 5.85
C ALA A 135 10.51 4.30 7.27
N ALA A 136 9.76 3.89 8.30
CA ALA A 136 10.12 4.12 9.69
C ALA A 136 11.45 3.43 10.05
N ASN A 137 11.63 2.18 9.59
CA ASN A 137 12.88 1.43 9.78
C ASN A 137 14.07 2.15 9.14
N LEU A 138 13.92 2.56 7.88
CA LEU A 138 14.95 3.30 7.17
C LEU A 138 15.29 4.62 7.87
N ARG A 139 14.29 5.38 8.36
CA ARG A 139 14.54 6.62 9.10
C ARG A 139 15.29 6.36 10.40
N ALA A 140 14.88 5.36 11.17
CA ALA A 140 15.55 4.97 12.42
C ALA A 140 17.00 4.50 12.17
N LEU A 141 17.20 3.70 11.12
CA LEU A 141 18.51 3.27 10.66
C LEU A 141 19.41 4.44 10.29
N LEU A 142 18.89 5.41 9.52
CA LEU A 142 19.66 6.58 9.09
C LEU A 142 20.00 7.52 10.25
N ALA A 143 19.22 7.50 11.33
CA ALA A 143 19.48 8.24 12.55
C ALA A 143 20.54 7.56 13.45
N ASP A 144 20.81 6.27 13.26
CA ASP A 144 21.80 5.50 14.00
C ASP A 144 23.14 5.42 13.24
N PRO A 145 24.23 6.08 13.68
CA PRO A 145 25.46 6.18 12.91
C PRO A 145 26.08 4.83 12.50
N PRO A 146 26.21 3.82 13.38
CA PRO A 146 26.71 2.50 13.00
C PRO A 146 25.84 1.81 11.94
N ALA A 147 24.52 1.90 12.04
CA ALA A 147 23.62 1.29 11.06
C ALA A 147 23.65 2.02 9.71
N ARG A 148 23.69 3.36 9.75
CA ARG A 148 23.91 4.20 8.57
C ARG A 148 25.22 3.86 7.87
N ASP A 149 26.30 3.61 8.61
CA ASP A 149 27.60 3.26 8.03
C ASP A 149 27.55 1.91 7.29
N ARG A 150 26.80 0.93 7.79
CA ARG A 150 26.55 -0.35 7.08
C ARG A 150 25.77 -0.14 5.78
N LEU A 151 24.77 0.74 5.78
CA LEU A 151 24.06 1.10 4.55
C LEU A 151 24.98 1.78 3.54
N LEU A 152 25.85 2.70 4.00
CA LEU A 152 26.85 3.35 3.15
C LEU A 152 27.85 2.35 2.57
N GLU A 153 28.26 1.34 3.33
CA GLU A 153 29.10 0.25 2.83
C GLU A 153 28.39 -0.52 1.69
N ALA A 154 27.12 -0.88 1.89
CA ALA A 154 26.32 -1.53 0.84
C ALA A 154 26.18 -0.66 -0.42
N LEU A 155 25.97 0.65 -0.28
CA LEU A 155 25.92 1.60 -1.39
C LEU A 155 27.26 1.72 -2.13
N ARG A 156 28.38 1.71 -1.40
CA ARG A 156 29.74 1.75 -1.96
C ARG A 156 30.13 0.48 -2.71
N ALA A 157 29.54 -0.66 -2.35
CA ALA A 157 29.76 -1.91 -3.06
C ALA A 157 29.07 -1.96 -4.44
N LEU A 158 28.12 -1.06 -4.72
CA LEU A 158 27.46 -1.00 -6.02
C LEU A 158 28.39 -0.45 -7.11
N PRO A 159 28.19 -0.82 -8.39
CA PRO A 159 28.89 -0.19 -9.50
C PRO A 159 28.52 1.29 -9.67
N GLU A 160 29.41 2.09 -10.28
CA GLU A 160 29.15 3.51 -10.59
C GLU A 160 27.94 3.74 -11.51
N SER A 161 27.50 2.72 -12.24
CA SER A 161 26.29 2.78 -13.07
C SER A 161 24.99 2.80 -12.25
N PHE A 162 25.06 2.53 -10.95
CA PHE A 162 23.93 2.66 -10.04
C PHE A 162 23.89 4.07 -9.47
N ALA A 163 22.69 4.60 -9.32
CA ALA A 163 22.46 5.91 -8.78
C ALA A 163 21.41 5.87 -7.67
N PHE A 164 21.59 6.74 -6.68
CA PHE A 164 20.65 7.06 -5.63
C PHE A 164 19.84 8.29 -6.04
N ALA A 165 18.52 8.16 -6.07
CA ALA A 165 17.63 9.27 -6.37
C ALA A 165 17.45 10.18 -5.15
N LEU A 166 17.60 11.48 -5.36
CA LEU A 166 17.30 12.50 -4.36
C LEU A 166 15.96 13.16 -4.68
N PRO A 167 15.02 13.27 -3.72
CA PRO A 167 13.76 13.98 -3.94
C PRO A 167 14.02 15.43 -4.40
N GLY A 168 13.56 15.78 -5.60
CA GLY A 168 13.70 17.13 -6.17
C GLY A 168 15.11 17.50 -6.66
N GLY A 169 16.06 16.56 -6.70
CA GLY A 169 17.43 16.79 -7.15
C GLY A 169 17.89 15.79 -8.22
N PRO A 170 19.05 16.03 -8.85
CA PRO A 170 19.66 15.05 -9.74
C PRO A 170 20.09 13.80 -8.93
N PRO A 171 20.05 12.61 -9.54
CA PRO A 171 20.54 11.41 -8.89
C PRO A 171 22.06 11.46 -8.71
N VAL A 172 22.56 10.83 -7.66
CA VAL A 172 23.98 10.75 -7.32
C VAL A 172 24.46 9.32 -7.51
N ALA A 173 25.66 9.10 -8.03
CA ALA A 173 26.21 7.74 -8.14
C ALA A 173 26.21 7.06 -6.77
N ALA A 174 25.67 5.83 -6.69
CA ALA A 174 25.50 5.14 -5.40
C ALA A 174 26.81 5.04 -4.60
N PRO A 175 27.98 4.80 -5.21
CA PRO A 175 29.24 4.70 -4.45
C PRO A 175 29.76 6.01 -3.88
N THR A 176 29.27 7.15 -4.38
CA THR A 176 29.69 8.49 -3.92
C THR A 176 28.74 9.08 -2.89
N VAL A 177 27.69 8.34 -2.50
CA VAL A 177 26.76 8.76 -1.44
C VAL A 177 27.52 8.92 -0.13
N THR A 178 27.28 10.04 0.55
CA THR A 178 27.92 10.42 1.81
C THR A 178 26.89 10.47 2.95
N PRO A 179 27.33 10.53 4.23
CA PRO A 179 26.41 10.81 5.33
C PRO A 179 25.58 12.08 5.13
N ALA A 180 26.20 13.15 4.63
CA ALA A 180 25.50 14.41 4.34
C ALA A 180 24.43 14.25 3.23
N THR A 181 24.69 13.39 2.24
CA THR A 181 23.70 13.04 1.21
C THR A 181 22.48 12.34 1.82
N LEU A 182 22.71 11.40 2.75
CA LEU A 182 21.64 10.67 3.42
C LEU A 182 20.86 11.55 4.41
N GLU A 183 21.54 12.48 5.08
CA GLU A 183 20.90 13.49 5.95
C GLU A 183 20.00 14.43 5.15
N ALA A 184 20.48 14.92 3.99
CA ALA A 184 19.68 15.72 3.07
C ALA A 184 18.48 14.93 2.51
N PHE A 185 18.68 13.66 2.17
CA PHE A 185 17.59 12.76 1.77
C PHE A 185 16.55 12.61 2.88
N LEU A 186 16.98 12.36 4.12
CA LEU A 186 16.09 12.15 5.26
C LEU A 186 15.22 13.37 5.52
N ALA A 187 15.79 14.58 5.40
CA ALA A 187 15.03 15.84 5.49
C ALA A 187 13.96 15.97 4.40
N ALA A 188 14.17 15.36 3.23
CA ALA A 188 13.25 15.37 2.09
C ALA A 188 12.38 14.10 1.98
N PHE A 189 12.46 13.17 2.94
CA PHE A 189 11.72 11.90 2.97
C PHE A 189 10.74 11.83 4.15
N PRO A 190 9.69 12.69 4.16
CA PRO A 190 8.76 12.79 5.28
C PRO A 190 7.89 11.54 5.42
N GLU A 191 7.43 11.26 6.64
CA GLU A 191 6.49 10.18 6.92
C GLU A 191 5.17 10.37 6.17
N GLY A 192 4.69 9.31 5.51
CA GLY A 192 3.46 9.36 4.71
C GLY A 192 3.54 10.21 3.42
N GLY A 193 4.73 10.74 3.09
CA GLY A 193 4.93 11.55 1.88
C GLY A 193 4.85 10.76 0.58
N THR A 194 5.13 11.44 -0.54
CA THR A 194 5.21 10.83 -1.89
C THR A 194 6.64 10.55 -2.35
N ALA A 195 7.63 10.86 -1.51
CA ALA A 195 9.03 10.62 -1.80
C ALA A 195 9.36 9.12 -1.78
N TRP A 196 10.43 8.75 -2.50
CA TRP A 196 10.92 7.39 -2.60
C TRP A 196 12.41 7.37 -2.24
N PHE A 197 12.81 6.38 -1.44
CA PHE A 197 14.18 5.90 -1.45
C PHE A 197 14.32 5.00 -2.69
N ASP A 198 15.09 5.44 -3.68
CA ASP A 198 15.30 4.70 -4.93
C ASP A 198 16.80 4.60 -5.22
N VAL A 199 17.32 3.37 -5.24
CA VAL A 199 18.70 3.08 -5.63
C VAL A 199 18.67 2.02 -6.71
N GLY A 200 19.23 2.32 -7.87
CA GLY A 200 19.17 1.41 -8.99
C GLY A 200 19.94 1.86 -10.21
N ARG A 201 19.82 1.08 -11.26
CA ARG A 201 20.34 1.41 -12.58
C ARG A 201 19.20 1.68 -13.54
N THR A 202 19.34 2.73 -14.33
CA THR A 202 18.41 3.10 -15.40
C THR A 202 19.11 3.04 -16.74
N TRP A 203 18.44 2.45 -17.73
CA TRP A 203 18.83 2.44 -19.13
C TRP A 203 17.87 3.32 -19.92
N PRO A 204 18.36 4.36 -20.60
CA PRO A 204 17.54 5.13 -21.53
C PRO A 204 16.86 4.22 -22.56
N LYS A 205 15.64 4.57 -22.97
CA LYS A 205 14.83 3.86 -23.97
C LYS A 205 15.63 3.31 -25.17
N PRO A 206 16.45 4.09 -25.89
CA PRO A 206 17.20 3.56 -27.03
C PRO A 206 18.23 2.49 -26.63
N GLU A 207 18.89 2.65 -25.49
CA GLU A 207 19.88 1.68 -24.99
C GLU A 207 19.23 0.39 -24.51
N ALA A 208 18.12 0.50 -23.78
CA ALA A 208 17.34 -0.65 -23.32
C ALA A 208 16.81 -1.48 -24.51
N ALA A 209 16.33 -0.81 -25.57
CA ALA A 209 15.88 -1.48 -26.78
C ALA A 209 17.04 -2.14 -27.54
N ALA A 210 18.18 -1.46 -27.67
CA ALA A 210 19.36 -1.98 -28.35
C ALA A 210 19.99 -3.19 -27.63
N ALA A 211 19.82 -3.29 -26.31
CA ALA A 211 20.34 -4.42 -25.53
C ALA A 211 19.68 -5.76 -25.87
N GLY A 212 18.47 -5.77 -26.43
CA GLY A 212 17.76 -6.97 -26.86
C GLY A 212 17.67 -8.03 -25.75
N SER A 213 17.91 -9.30 -26.11
CA SER A 213 17.92 -10.42 -25.16
C SER A 213 19.02 -10.32 -24.10
N GLY A 214 20.10 -9.59 -24.37
CA GLY A 214 21.20 -9.36 -23.43
C GLY A 214 20.80 -8.54 -22.21
N LEU A 215 19.66 -7.82 -22.27
CA LEU A 215 19.13 -7.07 -21.12
C LEU A 215 18.70 -7.99 -19.98
N LEU A 216 18.22 -9.20 -20.26
CA LEU A 216 17.80 -10.17 -19.23
C LEU A 216 18.94 -10.47 -18.26
N ARG A 217 20.10 -10.87 -18.78
CA ARG A 217 21.29 -11.18 -17.96
C ARG A 217 21.72 -9.96 -17.13
N ARG A 218 21.74 -8.78 -17.74
CA ARG A 218 22.11 -7.54 -17.03
C ARG A 218 21.15 -7.21 -15.90
N ALA A 219 19.85 -7.37 -16.12
CA ALA A 219 18.84 -7.15 -15.10
C ALA A 219 18.96 -8.15 -13.93
N VAL A 220 19.25 -9.42 -14.22
CA VAL A 220 19.51 -10.45 -13.19
C VAL A 220 20.72 -10.06 -12.34
N GLU A 221 21.85 -9.71 -12.98
CA GLU A 221 23.06 -9.25 -12.26
C GLU A 221 22.78 -8.01 -11.41
N ASP A 222 21.91 -7.11 -11.87
CA ASP A 222 21.59 -5.90 -11.13
C ASP A 222 20.66 -6.18 -9.94
N PHE A 223 19.75 -7.16 -10.02
CA PHE A 223 19.00 -7.66 -8.86
C PHE A 223 19.90 -8.29 -7.81
N GLU A 224 20.87 -9.12 -8.23
CA GLU A 224 21.85 -9.75 -7.34
C GLU A 224 22.65 -8.71 -6.56
N ARG A 225 23.08 -7.63 -7.23
CA ARG A 225 23.81 -6.52 -6.59
C ARG A 225 22.95 -5.72 -5.62
N LEU A 226 21.65 -5.60 -5.88
CA LEU A 226 20.73 -4.86 -5.02
C LEU A 226 20.21 -5.66 -3.83
N ALA A 227 20.28 -7.00 -3.84
CA ALA A 227 19.77 -7.82 -2.76
C ALA A 227 20.43 -7.54 -1.39
N PRO A 228 21.77 -7.40 -1.28
CA PRO A 228 22.40 -6.98 -0.02
C PRO A 228 21.93 -5.60 0.46
N LEU A 229 21.67 -4.67 -0.47
CA LEU A 229 21.16 -3.35 -0.13
C LEU A 229 19.71 -3.43 0.39
N TYR A 230 18.89 -4.32 -0.16
CA TYR A 230 17.55 -4.58 0.37
C TYR A 230 17.61 -5.00 1.83
N LEU A 231 18.46 -5.98 2.17
CA LEU A 231 18.63 -6.45 3.56
C LEU A 231 19.13 -5.35 4.50
N ALA A 232 19.99 -4.45 4.00
CA ALA A 232 20.52 -3.34 4.78
C ALA A 232 19.49 -2.22 5.01
N ALA A 233 18.51 -2.03 4.12
CA ALA A 233 17.61 -0.88 4.16
C ALA A 233 16.17 -1.22 4.60
N ALA A 234 15.63 -2.32 4.09
CA ALA A 234 14.24 -2.72 4.34
C ALA A 234 14.09 -3.32 5.74
N TRP A 235 12.88 -3.24 6.29
CA TRP A 235 12.58 -3.88 7.57
C TRP A 235 12.57 -5.40 7.42
N THR A 236 13.31 -6.09 8.27
CA THR A 236 13.25 -7.53 8.48
C THR A 236 13.38 -7.80 9.98
N PRO A 237 13.03 -8.99 10.47
CA PRO A 237 13.28 -9.33 11.87
C PRO A 237 14.74 -9.15 12.30
N ASP A 238 15.69 -9.39 11.38
CA ASP A 238 17.13 -9.22 11.62
C ASP A 238 17.63 -7.78 11.42
N ASN A 239 16.80 -6.90 10.84
CA ASN A 239 17.08 -5.49 10.58
C ASN A 239 15.96 -4.61 11.16
N ASP A 240 15.64 -4.81 12.44
CA ASP A 240 14.59 -4.08 13.15
C ASP A 240 15.15 -2.91 13.96
N HIS A 241 15.11 -1.72 13.35
CA HIS A 241 15.50 -0.46 13.99
C HIS A 241 14.34 0.27 14.67
N VAL A 242 13.09 -0.16 14.44
CA VAL A 242 11.89 0.47 15.01
C VAL A 242 11.37 -0.24 16.25
N GLY A 243 11.84 -1.46 16.52
CA GLY A 243 11.30 -2.30 17.59
C GLY A 243 9.85 -2.66 17.28
N PHE A 244 9.65 -3.45 16.23
CA PHE A 244 8.35 -3.71 15.60
C PHE A 244 7.28 -4.15 16.61
N ASP A 245 7.62 -4.99 17.58
CA ASP A 245 6.68 -5.43 18.62
C ASP A 245 6.11 -4.26 19.42
N ARG A 246 6.95 -3.26 19.76
CA ARG A 246 6.51 -2.05 20.47
C ARG A 246 5.66 -1.15 19.58
N LEU A 247 5.95 -1.13 18.28
CA LEU A 247 5.13 -0.40 17.30
C LEU A 247 3.75 -1.05 17.19
N LEU A 248 3.70 -2.37 17.11
CA LEU A 248 2.47 -3.15 17.06
C LEU A 248 1.62 -2.95 18.32
N ASP A 249 2.23 -3.03 19.51
CA ASP A 249 1.54 -2.81 20.78
C ASP A 249 0.95 -1.40 20.88
N ARG A 250 1.67 -0.40 20.37
CA ARG A 250 1.18 0.99 20.32
C ARG A 250 -0.04 1.12 19.43
N VAL A 251 0.02 0.58 18.21
CA VAL A 251 -1.11 0.60 17.27
C VAL A 251 -2.33 -0.10 17.86
N ARG A 252 -2.14 -1.22 18.57
CA ARG A 252 -3.23 -1.91 19.27
C ARG A 252 -3.85 -1.06 20.37
N LEU A 253 -3.03 -0.39 21.17
CA LEU A 253 -3.49 0.48 22.25
C LEU A 253 -4.26 1.69 21.71
N GLU A 254 -3.75 2.34 20.67
CA GLU A 254 -4.40 3.49 20.02
C GLU A 254 -5.78 3.09 19.47
N ARG A 255 -5.89 1.94 18.79
CA ARG A 255 -7.18 1.45 18.29
C ARG A 255 -8.17 1.10 19.39
N ALA A 256 -7.70 0.48 20.47
CA ALA A 256 -8.56 0.19 21.62
C ALA A 256 -9.14 1.48 22.22
N HIS A 257 -8.34 2.56 22.28
CA HIS A 257 -8.81 3.86 22.75
C HIS A 257 -9.80 4.51 21.78
N GLU A 258 -9.53 4.47 20.46
CA GLU A 258 -10.45 4.98 19.44
C GLU A 258 -11.80 4.23 19.43
N GLU A 259 -11.78 2.91 19.63
CA GLU A 259 -12.99 2.10 19.75
C GLU A 259 -13.81 2.47 21.00
N GLU A 260 -13.15 2.68 22.15
CA GLU A 260 -13.79 3.13 23.37
C GLU A 260 -14.43 4.52 23.21
N GLU A 261 -13.70 5.48 22.64
CA GLU A 261 -14.21 6.82 22.35
C GLU A 261 -15.39 6.79 21.36
N HIS A 262 -15.32 5.94 20.34
CA HIS A 262 -16.39 5.77 19.38
C HIS A 262 -17.64 5.15 20.03
N ASP A 263 -17.48 4.14 20.89
CA ASP A 263 -18.57 3.52 21.62
C ASP A 263 -19.22 4.50 22.60
N ASP A 264 -18.43 5.33 23.29
CA ASP A 264 -18.92 6.43 24.12
C ASP A 264 -19.69 7.47 23.30
N ALA A 265 -19.16 7.88 22.16
CA ALA A 265 -19.83 8.81 21.26
C ALA A 265 -21.16 8.25 20.73
N GLN A 266 -21.20 6.96 20.40
CA GLN A 266 -22.43 6.28 19.98
C GLN A 266 -23.45 6.20 21.12
N ARG A 267 -23.03 5.84 22.34
CA ARG A 267 -23.90 5.83 23.53
C ARG A 267 -24.51 7.20 23.77
N ALA A 268 -23.69 8.25 23.82
CA ALA A 268 -24.14 9.62 24.00
C ALA A 268 -25.06 10.10 22.86
N PHE A 269 -24.85 9.65 21.62
CA PHE A 269 -25.75 9.93 20.50
C PHE A 269 -27.13 9.29 20.70
N PHE A 270 -27.20 8.01 21.10
CA PHE A 270 -28.46 7.32 21.33
C PHE A 270 -29.22 7.87 22.54
N GLU A 271 -28.52 8.24 23.61
CA GLU A 271 -29.13 8.89 24.79
C GLU A 271 -29.78 10.23 24.41
N ARG A 272 -29.05 11.12 23.73
CA ARG A 272 -29.61 12.40 23.24
C ARG A 272 -30.81 12.21 22.31
N ARG A 273 -30.78 11.16 21.48
CA ARG A 273 -31.90 10.81 20.61
C ARG A 273 -33.10 10.32 21.41
N ALA A 274 -32.90 9.50 22.43
CA ALA A 274 -33.96 9.00 23.30
C ALA A 274 -34.60 10.14 24.11
N GLU A 275 -33.80 11.04 24.67
CA GLU A 275 -34.26 12.25 25.37
C GLU A 275 -35.08 13.16 24.45
N SER A 276 -34.60 13.39 23.23
CA SER A 276 -35.31 14.18 22.21
C SER A 276 -36.66 13.56 21.84
N GLN A 277 -36.73 12.23 21.70
CA GLN A 277 -37.97 11.51 21.43
C GLN A 277 -38.94 11.57 22.61
N ALA A 278 -38.46 11.43 23.84
CA ALA A 278 -39.26 11.56 25.05
C ALA A 278 -39.84 12.98 25.17
N ALA A 279 -39.03 14.01 24.96
CA ALA A 279 -39.47 15.41 24.98
C ALA A 279 -40.47 15.72 23.86
N ALA A 280 -40.29 15.16 22.66
CA ALA A 280 -41.23 15.32 21.55
C ALA A 280 -42.59 14.65 21.87
N ARG A 281 -42.57 13.45 22.47
CA ARG A 281 -43.77 12.74 22.91
C ARG A 281 -44.51 13.52 23.99
N GLU A 282 -43.79 14.05 24.99
CA GLU A 282 -44.40 14.85 26.05
C GLU A 282 -45.04 16.13 25.50
N ARG A 283 -44.39 16.83 24.55
CA ARG A 283 -45.00 17.98 23.85
C ARG A 283 -46.27 17.60 23.11
N LEU A 284 -46.26 16.43 22.46
CA LEU A 284 -47.43 15.91 21.75
C LEU A 284 -48.59 15.64 22.71
N GLU A 285 -48.30 14.96 23.82
CA GLU A 285 -49.27 14.65 24.88
C GLU A 285 -49.86 15.94 25.48
N ARG A 286 -49.04 16.96 25.76
CA ARG A 286 -49.53 18.29 26.22
C ARG A 286 -50.44 18.97 25.17
N MET A 287 -50.06 18.96 23.89
CA MET A 287 -50.90 19.52 22.83
C MET A 287 -52.27 18.82 22.73
N PHE A 288 -52.32 17.51 22.98
CA PHE A 288 -53.58 16.76 23.02
C PHE A 288 -54.38 17.01 24.30
N ALA A 289 -53.72 17.24 25.44
CA ALA A 289 -54.40 17.58 26.68
C ALA A 289 -55.04 18.99 26.64
N ASP A 290 -54.38 19.97 26.03
CA ASP A 290 -54.87 21.35 25.90
C ASP A 290 -56.01 21.48 24.86
N ARG A 291 -56.06 20.59 23.87
CA ARG A 291 -57.27 20.40 23.06
C ARG A 291 -58.27 19.58 23.88
N GLY A 292 -59.05 20.27 24.71
CA GLY A 292 -60.10 19.66 25.54
C GLY A 292 -61.04 18.69 24.77
N PRO A 293 -61.86 17.89 25.49
CA PRO A 293 -62.66 16.79 24.94
C PRO A 293 -63.81 17.32 24.07
N GLY A 294 -63.48 17.78 22.86
CA GLY A 294 -64.41 18.48 21.97
C GLY A 294 -64.40 17.96 20.53
N ILE A 295 -63.71 16.85 20.24
CA ILE A 295 -63.81 16.17 18.94
C ILE A 295 -63.83 14.66 19.15
N THR A 296 -64.98 14.14 19.58
CA THR A 296 -65.35 12.76 19.27
C THR A 296 -66.14 12.75 17.95
N ARG A 297 -65.64 11.92 17.03
CA ARG A 297 -66.33 11.29 15.89
C ARG A 297 -66.61 12.17 14.67
N GLY A 298 -65.69 12.07 13.71
CA GLY A 298 -65.96 12.30 12.29
C GLY A 298 -64.77 11.84 11.45
N ALA A 299 -64.97 10.78 10.66
CA ALA A 299 -64.05 10.22 9.67
C ALA A 299 -62.86 9.39 10.20
N THR A 300 -63.11 8.08 10.37
CA THR A 300 -62.18 7.06 9.88
C THR A 300 -61.96 7.29 8.38
N ARG A 301 -60.91 8.05 8.03
CA ARG A 301 -60.30 7.96 6.71
C ARG A 301 -59.23 6.89 6.80
N GLU A 302 -59.46 5.78 6.11
CA GLU A 302 -58.45 4.77 5.86
C GLU A 302 -57.17 5.46 5.38
N ILE A 303 -56.09 5.31 6.15
CA ILE A 303 -54.74 5.63 5.68
C ILE A 303 -54.33 4.44 4.82
N PRO A 304 -54.09 4.60 3.52
CA PRO A 304 -53.59 3.51 2.70
C PRO A 304 -52.26 3.01 3.28
N SER A 305 -52.17 1.70 3.45
CA SER A 305 -50.93 0.98 3.77
C SER A 305 -49.90 1.22 2.67
N ALA A 306 -49.18 2.34 2.74
CA ALA A 306 -48.08 2.66 1.87
C ALA A 306 -46.80 2.82 2.72
N THR A 307 -46.02 1.73 2.71
CA THR A 307 -44.55 1.72 2.75
C THR A 307 -43.86 2.60 3.81
N LEU A 308 -43.56 1.99 4.95
CA LEU A 308 -42.41 2.39 5.76
C LEU A 308 -41.12 2.16 4.94
N PRO A 309 -40.19 3.13 4.84
CA PRO A 309 -38.88 2.87 4.24
C PRO A 309 -38.06 1.97 5.15
N ALA A 310 -37.50 0.91 4.57
CA ALA A 310 -36.73 -0.14 5.21
C ALA A 310 -35.34 0.33 5.69
N TRP A 311 -35.31 1.10 6.78
CA TRP A 311 -34.08 1.41 7.50
C TRP A 311 -34.21 1.07 8.99
N ALA A 312 -34.69 -0.14 9.31
CA ALA A 312 -34.42 -0.73 10.61
C ALA A 312 -33.10 -1.51 10.50
N PRO A 313 -32.11 -1.29 11.39
CA PRO A 313 -30.93 -2.15 11.43
C PRO A 313 -31.39 -3.55 11.84
N ALA A 314 -31.14 -4.54 10.98
CA ALA A 314 -31.37 -5.93 11.30
C ALA A 314 -30.49 -6.31 12.49
N GLY A 315 -31.10 -6.43 13.66
CA GLY A 315 -30.44 -6.97 14.85
C GLY A 315 -29.82 -8.33 14.52
N ARG A 316 -28.52 -8.45 14.80
CA ARG A 316 -27.79 -9.72 14.76
C ARG A 316 -28.57 -10.74 15.55
N ARG A 317 -29.14 -11.75 14.88
CA ARG A 317 -29.55 -12.96 15.57
C ARG A 317 -28.28 -13.67 16.02
N ARG A 318 -28.11 -13.71 17.34
CA ARG A 318 -27.27 -14.69 18.04
C ARG A 318 -27.59 -16.06 17.46
N ARG A 319 -26.57 -16.72 16.91
CA ARG A 319 -26.62 -18.13 16.56
C ARG A 319 -26.45 -18.88 17.88
N GLU A 320 -27.56 -19.31 18.47
CA GLU A 320 -27.52 -20.29 19.55
C GLU A 320 -27.05 -21.62 18.97
N GLU A 321 -25.97 -22.13 19.54
CA GLU A 321 -25.49 -23.49 19.35
C GLU A 321 -26.43 -24.45 20.11
N ALA A 322 -27.06 -25.35 19.35
CA ALA A 322 -27.47 -26.67 19.83
C ALA A 322 -26.75 -27.66 18.89
N GLY A 323 -25.85 -28.53 19.30
CA GLY A 323 -25.76 -29.19 20.59
C GLY A 323 -26.66 -30.43 20.61
N GLU A 324 -26.46 -31.38 19.68
CA GLU A 324 -27.02 -32.72 19.86
C GLU A 324 -26.08 -33.81 19.30
N ARG A 325 -25.57 -34.59 20.26
CA ARG A 325 -24.89 -35.86 20.08
C ARG A 325 -25.94 -36.91 19.74
N SER A 326 -25.64 -37.81 18.80
CA SER A 326 -26.01 -39.23 18.89
C SER A 326 -25.29 -40.04 17.81
N ALA A 327 -24.25 -40.75 18.23
CA ALA A 327 -24.04 -42.16 17.88
C ALA A 327 -24.66 -42.99 19.05
N PRO A 328 -24.94 -44.31 18.94
CA PRO A 328 -24.40 -45.27 17.97
C PRO A 328 -25.40 -46.32 17.42
N ALA A 329 -25.01 -46.97 16.32
CA ALA A 329 -25.06 -48.43 16.09
C ALA A 329 -24.26 -48.74 14.82
#